data_AF-A0A7W2IJH3-F1
#
_entry.id   AF-A0A7W2IJH3-F1
#
_cell.length_a   1.000
_cell.length_b   1.000
_cell.length_c   1.000
_cell.angle_alpha   90.00
_cell.angle_beta   90.00
_cell.angle_gamma   90.00
#
_symmetry.space_group_name_H-M   'P 1'
#
loop_
_entity.id
_entity.type
_entity.pdbx_description
1 polymer ?
#
loop_
_entity_poly.entity_id
_entity_poly.type
_entity_poly.pdbx_seq_one_letter_code
_entity_poly.pdbx_strand_id
1 'polypeptide(L)'
;MREKLLELLSTRNLDNVNEWLRSLRPRPDDKTIQEEIAALHGQLNLFSLLNELTNDRYMSAIYLVLESAKNIKERTEADIYALSEYSRKVDGAFLEMVADEICFSLKSHPKFAITLLEEIWKKEDALDAALLAWAIAYAKAFPDAAFEFLHQSSSSPLIDSFLYVSLLMNLSRNCQFEEFFGNHHDEAIASIIKLSREKPDSHIAWQVLCEISEFSGEATEYLRSNILEGRVPVAKAFLFKLATKKQKLLTVKKIRLSEFLVSILHIALKNNEIEAQYGAVIAILVSCKDTSDEVFFVMEYAEKNLGIDLSQKFESLSHAIIQNAELFRRLLTKRLVEKNSDSNVIRNLLQFCIVGQVECDIDEELFMSSDFEQRKRMMARLIAYTHHGPSLCAFASVFAESANMQPDGVGIAQTIIEYTIMEYPDSSEKFFTEKNKTKKLSKNSGLLYSSAVKYLVNSRVEREALPDLHELKPSSSQHLALIHQNIKMNREINQEAEKKSIFSSIAKKVRILQGKKVATIMYDGRTNITEMGNISYSIELPRSERADPVGGLIQRISWLRGTE
;
A
#
# COMPACT_ATOMS: atom_id res chain seq x y z
N MET A 1 -32.81 -26.11 7.90
CA MET A 1 -31.36 -25.89 8.11
C MET A 1 -30.86 -26.67 9.31
N ARG A 2 -31.43 -26.41 10.49
CA ARG A 2 -31.20 -27.14 11.75
C ARG A 2 -31.08 -28.67 11.64
N GLU A 3 -32.07 -29.34 11.05
CA GLU A 3 -32.07 -30.81 10.92
C GLU A 3 -30.93 -31.35 10.06
N LYS A 4 -30.63 -30.68 8.94
CA LYS A 4 -29.53 -31.06 8.04
C LYS A 4 -28.16 -30.85 8.68
N LEU A 5 -27.99 -29.79 9.47
CA LEU A 5 -26.74 -29.56 10.22
C LEU A 5 -26.55 -30.60 11.33
N LEU A 6 -27.62 -30.91 12.07
CA LEU A 6 -27.60 -31.99 13.07
C LEU A 6 -27.29 -33.36 12.44
N GLU A 7 -27.89 -33.65 11.28
CA GLU A 7 -27.61 -34.86 10.51
C GLU A 7 -26.13 -34.92 10.10
N LEU A 8 -25.61 -33.86 9.46
CA LEU A 8 -24.21 -33.79 9.03
C LEU A 8 -23.23 -33.91 10.22
N LEU A 9 -23.52 -33.27 11.34
CA LEU A 9 -22.68 -33.33 12.54
C LEU A 9 -22.77 -34.68 13.27
N SER A 10 -23.94 -35.34 13.23
CA SER A 10 -24.09 -36.70 13.78
C SER A 10 -23.25 -37.73 13.02
N THR A 11 -22.98 -37.51 11.73
CA THR A 11 -22.08 -38.36 10.94
C THR A 11 -20.59 -38.10 11.18
N ARG A 12 -20.24 -37.05 11.94
CA ARG A 12 -18.86 -36.55 12.14
C ARG A 12 -18.06 -36.35 10.84
N ASN A 13 -18.74 -36.20 9.70
CA ASN A 13 -18.10 -35.93 8.43
C ASN A 13 -17.84 -34.42 8.29
N LEU A 14 -16.72 -33.96 8.85
CA LEU A 14 -16.33 -32.55 8.91
C LEU A 14 -16.18 -31.90 7.52
N ASP A 15 -15.79 -32.69 6.51
CA ASP A 15 -15.71 -32.22 5.12
C ASP A 15 -17.09 -31.87 4.57
N ASN A 16 -18.10 -32.73 4.79
CA ASN A 16 -19.48 -32.44 4.39
C ASN A 16 -20.08 -31.27 5.17
N VAL A 17 -19.74 -31.12 6.45
CA VAL A 17 -20.15 -29.97 7.27
C VAL A 17 -19.55 -28.69 6.69
N ASN A 18 -18.25 -28.67 6.39
CA ASN A 18 -17.57 -27.52 5.81
C ASN A 18 -18.09 -27.18 4.41
N GLU A 19 -18.28 -28.18 3.55
CA GLU A 19 -18.83 -27.99 2.21
C GLU A 19 -20.26 -27.45 2.28
N TRP A 20 -21.07 -27.97 3.20
CA TRP A 20 -22.42 -27.46 3.42
C TRP A 20 -22.42 -26.02 3.95
N LEU A 21 -21.58 -25.68 4.94
CA LEU A 21 -21.45 -24.31 5.46
C LEU A 21 -20.94 -23.35 4.37
N ARG A 22 -20.03 -23.77 3.50
CA ARG A 22 -19.62 -23.01 2.30
C ARG A 22 -20.76 -22.88 1.29
N SER A 23 -21.57 -23.92 1.11
CA SER A 23 -22.69 -23.95 0.14
C SER A 23 -23.82 -22.99 0.50
N LEU A 24 -23.99 -22.68 1.80
CA LEU A 24 -24.98 -21.72 2.26
C LEU A 24 -24.73 -20.30 1.70
N ARG A 25 -23.54 -20.02 1.10
CA ARG A 25 -23.08 -18.67 0.72
C ARG A 25 -23.53 -17.60 1.72
N PRO A 26 -23.52 -17.84 3.04
CA PRO A 26 -24.04 -16.85 3.93
C PRO A 26 -23.03 -15.71 3.89
N ARG A 27 -23.51 -14.47 3.79
CA ARG A 27 -22.69 -13.39 4.31
C ARG A 27 -22.42 -13.80 5.77
N PRO A 28 -21.16 -13.85 6.21
CA PRO A 28 -20.84 -14.27 7.58
C PRO A 28 -21.64 -13.50 8.65
N ASP A 29 -22.20 -12.35 8.27
CA ASP A 29 -23.04 -11.45 9.07
C ASP A 29 -24.57 -11.76 9.05
N ASP A 30 -25.02 -12.87 8.46
CA ASP A 30 -26.44 -13.24 8.48
C ASP A 30 -26.86 -13.72 9.88
N LYS A 31 -27.38 -12.77 10.67
CA LYS A 31 -27.83 -12.99 12.05
C LYS A 31 -28.81 -14.16 12.20
N THR A 32 -29.68 -14.39 11.23
CA THR A 32 -30.69 -15.45 11.30
C THR A 32 -30.03 -16.82 11.34
N ILE A 33 -29.01 -17.03 10.50
CA ILE A 33 -28.25 -18.27 10.43
C ILE A 33 -27.42 -18.44 11.70
N GLN A 34 -26.80 -17.37 12.19
CA GLN A 34 -26.03 -17.39 13.43
C GLN A 34 -26.89 -17.76 14.65
N GLU A 35 -28.11 -17.21 14.75
CA GLU A 35 -29.06 -17.53 15.82
C GLU A 35 -29.54 -18.99 15.74
N GLU A 36 -29.82 -19.50 14.54
CA GLU A 36 -30.19 -20.91 14.34
C GLU A 36 -29.06 -21.87 14.74
N ILE A 37 -27.81 -21.55 14.41
CA ILE A 37 -26.64 -22.33 14.81
C ILE A 37 -26.45 -22.24 16.32
N ALA A 38 -26.54 -21.06 16.93
CA ALA A 38 -26.41 -20.87 18.38
C ALA A 38 -27.44 -21.68 19.17
N ALA A 39 -28.68 -21.78 18.66
CA ALA A 39 -29.75 -22.56 19.27
C ALA A 39 -29.47 -24.07 19.31
N LEU A 40 -28.51 -24.56 18.52
CA LEU A 40 -28.06 -25.96 18.56
C LEU A 40 -27.13 -26.26 19.73
N HIS A 41 -26.58 -25.25 20.41
CA HIS A 41 -25.58 -25.45 21.45
C HIS A 41 -26.03 -26.40 22.57
N GLY A 42 -27.30 -26.33 22.97
CA GLY A 42 -27.86 -27.22 23.99
C GLY A 42 -28.04 -28.69 23.54
N GLN A 43 -28.01 -28.96 22.24
CA GLN A 43 -28.06 -30.31 21.67
C GLN A 43 -26.67 -30.81 21.26
N LEU A 44 -25.79 -29.88 20.89
CA LEU A 44 -24.43 -30.13 20.45
C LEU A 44 -23.52 -29.04 20.99
N ASN A 45 -22.53 -29.40 21.81
CA ASN A 45 -21.56 -28.44 22.30
C ASN A 45 -20.71 -27.88 21.13
N LEU A 46 -21.08 -26.70 20.64
CA LEU A 46 -20.41 -26.01 19.54
C LEU A 46 -18.92 -25.75 19.81
N PHE A 47 -18.51 -25.55 21.06
CA PHE A 47 -17.11 -25.34 21.41
C PHE A 47 -16.30 -26.65 21.40
N SER A 48 -16.94 -27.77 21.72
CA SER A 48 -16.35 -29.09 21.50
C SER A 48 -16.18 -29.38 20.01
N LEU A 49 -17.11 -28.93 19.17
CA LEU A 49 -16.98 -29.03 17.71
C LEU A 49 -15.79 -28.21 17.18
N LEU A 50 -15.55 -27.01 17.71
CA LEU A 50 -14.36 -26.22 17.35
C LEU A 50 -13.07 -27.02 17.56
N ASN A 51 -12.97 -27.79 18.65
CA ASN A 51 -11.81 -28.63 18.93
C ASN A 51 -11.54 -29.74 17.89
N GLU A 52 -12.54 -30.09 17.09
CA GLU A 52 -12.43 -31.01 15.95
C GLU A 52 -12.09 -30.27 14.63
N LEU A 53 -12.33 -28.94 14.57
CA LEU A 53 -12.09 -28.06 13.42
C LEU A 53 -10.74 -27.32 13.55
N THR A 54 -9.63 -28.04 13.39
CA THR A 54 -8.27 -27.51 13.66
C THR A 54 -7.41 -27.29 12.41
N ASN A 55 -7.98 -27.42 11.22
CA ASN A 55 -7.24 -27.31 9.94
C ASN A 55 -7.68 -26.05 9.19
N ASP A 56 -6.74 -25.34 8.56
CA ASP A 56 -6.97 -24.17 7.68
C ASP A 56 -8.03 -24.41 6.59
N ARG A 57 -8.30 -25.68 6.26
CA ARG A 57 -9.40 -26.05 5.36
C ARG A 57 -10.79 -25.66 5.90
N TYR A 58 -10.93 -25.43 7.20
CA TYR A 58 -12.20 -25.17 7.88
C TYR A 58 -12.40 -23.72 8.33
N MET A 59 -11.59 -22.77 7.86
CA MET A 59 -11.62 -21.35 8.31
C MET A 59 -13.01 -20.72 8.27
N SER A 60 -13.79 -20.98 7.22
CA SER A 60 -15.17 -20.46 7.11
C SER A 60 -16.12 -21.06 8.14
N ALA A 61 -15.96 -22.36 8.44
CA ALA A 61 -16.76 -23.06 9.45
C ALA A 61 -16.40 -22.57 10.85
N ILE A 62 -15.11 -22.44 11.15
CA ILE A 62 -14.60 -21.91 12.42
C ILE A 62 -15.15 -20.50 12.67
N TYR A 63 -15.01 -19.61 11.68
CA TYR A 63 -15.50 -18.24 11.77
C TYR A 63 -17.01 -18.19 12.05
N LEU A 64 -17.81 -18.96 11.30
CA LEU A 64 -19.26 -19.00 11.46
C LEU A 64 -19.67 -19.56 12.83
N VAL A 65 -18.98 -20.59 13.33
CA VAL A 65 -19.26 -21.15 14.67
C VAL A 65 -18.92 -20.15 15.77
N LEU A 66 -17.77 -19.47 15.69
CA LEU A 66 -17.38 -18.43 16.65
C LEU A 66 -18.33 -17.22 16.63
N GLU A 67 -18.71 -16.73 15.45
CA GLU A 67 -19.72 -15.66 15.34
C GLU A 67 -21.10 -16.08 15.86
N SER A 68 -21.50 -17.33 15.58
CA SER A 68 -22.76 -17.87 16.11
C SER A 68 -22.71 -18.01 17.63
N ALA A 69 -21.54 -18.31 18.21
CA ALA A 69 -21.39 -18.47 19.65
C ALA A 69 -21.81 -17.21 20.42
N LYS A 70 -21.62 -16.01 19.85
CA LYS A 70 -22.07 -14.73 20.43
C LYS A 70 -23.55 -14.69 20.81
N ASN A 71 -24.38 -15.48 20.13
CA ASN A 71 -25.82 -15.55 20.37
C ASN A 71 -26.24 -16.60 21.42
N ILE A 72 -25.29 -17.37 21.97
CA ILE A 72 -25.55 -18.33 23.06
C ILE A 72 -25.76 -17.56 24.37
N LYS A 73 -26.99 -17.59 24.90
CA LYS A 73 -27.40 -16.83 26.09
C LYS A 73 -26.81 -17.36 27.40
N GLU A 74 -26.70 -18.68 27.52
CA GLU A 74 -26.22 -19.35 28.74
C GLU A 74 -25.00 -20.19 28.37
N ARG A 75 -23.85 -19.86 28.96
CA ARG A 75 -22.60 -20.59 28.78
C ARG A 75 -22.18 -21.19 30.12
N THR A 76 -21.77 -22.44 30.09
CA THR A 76 -21.31 -23.20 31.25
C THR A 76 -19.80 -23.07 31.42
N GLU A 77 -19.26 -23.39 32.60
CA GLU A 77 -17.81 -23.46 32.82
C GLU A 77 -17.11 -24.45 31.87
N ALA A 78 -17.80 -25.54 31.51
CA ALA A 78 -17.32 -26.52 30.54
C ALA A 78 -17.12 -25.92 29.13
N ASP A 79 -17.96 -24.96 28.75
CA ASP A 79 -17.84 -24.24 27.48
C ASP A 79 -16.61 -23.33 27.45
N ILE A 80 -16.33 -22.68 28.59
CA ILE A 80 -15.13 -21.85 28.75
C ILE A 80 -13.87 -22.71 28.68
N TYR A 81 -13.87 -23.89 29.32
CA TYR A 81 -12.77 -24.85 29.19
C TYR A 81 -12.59 -25.32 27.74
N ALA A 82 -13.68 -25.63 27.03
CA ALA A 82 -13.61 -26.05 25.64
C ALA A 82 -13.01 -24.97 24.72
N LEU A 83 -13.39 -23.70 24.93
CA LEU A 83 -12.79 -22.55 24.25
C LEU A 83 -11.31 -22.38 24.58
N SER A 84 -10.93 -22.54 25.85
CA SER A 84 -9.53 -22.47 26.28
C SER A 84 -8.69 -23.60 25.66
N GLU A 85 -9.20 -24.84 25.61
CA GLU A 85 -8.55 -25.94 24.90
C GLU A 85 -8.43 -25.66 23.40
N TYR A 86 -9.45 -25.04 22.80
CA TYR A 86 -9.41 -24.67 21.40
C TYR A 86 -8.37 -23.59 21.11
N SER A 87 -8.21 -22.61 22.02
CA SER A 87 -7.21 -21.54 21.89
C SER A 87 -5.77 -22.05 21.77
N ARG A 88 -5.47 -23.27 22.27
CA ARG A 88 -4.16 -23.93 22.10
C ARG A 88 -3.84 -24.31 20.66
N LYS A 89 -4.85 -24.37 19.79
CA LYS A 89 -4.75 -24.88 18.42
C LYS A 89 -4.89 -23.81 17.35
N VAL A 90 -5.09 -22.54 17.75
CA VAL A 90 -5.33 -21.42 16.84
C VAL A 90 -4.41 -20.25 17.15
N ASP A 91 -4.17 -19.41 16.15
CA ASP A 91 -3.35 -18.21 16.24
C ASP A 91 -4.03 -16.99 15.58
N GLY A 92 -3.35 -15.85 15.63
CA GLY A 92 -3.75 -14.62 14.94
C GLY A 92 -5.18 -14.18 15.25
N ALA A 93 -5.96 -13.92 14.20
CA ALA A 93 -7.32 -13.39 14.32
C ALA A 93 -8.29 -14.36 15.02
N PHE A 94 -8.12 -15.67 14.86
CA PHE A 94 -9.00 -16.65 15.52
C PHE A 94 -8.75 -16.71 17.01
N LEU A 95 -7.50 -16.54 17.45
CA LEU A 95 -7.18 -16.46 18.87
C LEU A 95 -7.87 -15.26 19.53
N GLU A 96 -7.88 -14.10 18.86
CA GLU A 96 -8.60 -12.91 19.35
C GLU A 96 -10.12 -13.16 19.43
N MET A 97 -10.71 -13.79 18.40
CA MET A 97 -12.14 -14.15 18.43
C MET A 97 -12.45 -15.10 19.59
N VAL A 98 -11.63 -16.13 19.80
CA VAL A 98 -11.78 -17.07 20.93
C VAL A 98 -11.65 -16.33 22.26
N ALA A 99 -10.69 -15.40 22.38
CA ALA A 99 -10.54 -14.58 23.58
C ALA A 99 -11.76 -13.67 23.84
N ASP A 100 -12.39 -13.13 22.79
CA ASP A 100 -13.63 -12.37 22.92
C ASP A 100 -14.79 -13.26 23.43
N GLU A 101 -14.87 -14.50 22.96
CA GLU A 101 -15.86 -15.46 23.46
C GLU A 101 -15.58 -15.88 24.91
N ILE A 102 -14.32 -16.08 25.29
CA ILE A 102 -13.93 -16.32 26.68
C ILE A 102 -14.28 -15.10 27.54
N CYS A 103 -13.99 -13.87 27.07
CA CYS A 103 -14.32 -12.61 27.75
C CYS A 103 -15.82 -12.51 28.07
N PHE A 104 -16.67 -12.75 27.07
CA PHE A 104 -18.12 -12.74 27.24
C PHE A 104 -18.57 -13.73 28.32
N SER A 105 -17.98 -14.93 28.31
CA SER A 105 -18.31 -15.99 29.26
C SER A 105 -17.81 -15.68 30.67
N LEU A 106 -16.60 -15.14 30.80
CA LEU A 106 -16.00 -14.74 32.07
C LEU A 106 -16.81 -13.64 32.77
N LYS A 107 -17.38 -12.68 32.03
CA LYS A 107 -18.29 -11.66 32.61
C LYS A 107 -19.49 -12.28 33.32
N SER A 108 -19.96 -13.44 32.87
CA SER A 108 -21.05 -14.18 33.50
C SER A 108 -20.58 -15.04 34.69
N HIS A 109 -19.28 -15.37 34.75
CA HIS A 109 -18.66 -16.26 35.75
C HIS A 109 -17.34 -15.67 36.30
N PRO A 110 -17.36 -14.52 36.99
CA PRO A 110 -16.13 -13.81 37.38
C PRO A 110 -15.18 -14.62 38.26
N LYS A 111 -15.72 -15.42 39.18
CA LYS A 111 -14.93 -16.26 40.10
C LYS A 111 -14.14 -17.36 39.38
N PHE A 112 -14.60 -17.75 38.20
CA PHE A 112 -14.01 -18.83 37.43
C PHE A 112 -12.74 -18.41 36.68
N ALA A 113 -12.50 -17.10 36.51
CA ALA A 113 -11.34 -16.60 35.77
C ALA A 113 -10.00 -17.12 36.31
N ILE A 114 -9.82 -17.10 37.64
CA ILE A 114 -8.58 -17.58 38.28
C ILE A 114 -8.49 -19.10 38.25
N THR A 115 -9.61 -19.81 38.49
CA THR A 115 -9.67 -21.27 38.38
C THR A 115 -9.29 -21.76 36.99
N LEU A 116 -9.78 -21.06 35.95
CA LEU A 116 -9.42 -21.35 34.56
C LEU A 116 -7.93 -21.19 34.30
N LEU A 117 -7.31 -20.14 34.85
CA LEU A 117 -5.87 -19.92 34.74
C LEU A 117 -5.07 -21.06 35.38
N GLU A 118 -5.44 -21.48 36.60
CA GLU A 118 -4.80 -22.60 37.29
C GLU A 118 -4.89 -23.91 36.50
N GLU A 119 -6.04 -24.17 35.87
CA GLU A 119 -6.23 -25.34 35.00
C GLU A 119 -5.44 -25.25 33.69
N ILE A 120 -5.31 -24.06 33.10
CA ILE A 120 -4.45 -23.85 31.94
C ILE A 120 -3.00 -24.21 32.30
N TRP A 121 -2.52 -23.80 33.47
CA TRP A 121 -1.16 -24.09 33.96
C TRP A 121 -0.90 -25.56 34.27
N LYS A 122 -1.90 -26.32 34.73
CA LYS A 122 -1.73 -27.75 35.01
C LYS A 122 -1.41 -28.59 33.77
N LYS A 123 -1.66 -28.06 32.57
CA LYS A 123 -1.47 -28.76 31.30
C LYS A 123 -0.30 -28.14 30.55
N GLU A 124 0.80 -28.87 30.42
CA GLU A 124 2.08 -28.39 29.88
C GLU A 124 2.04 -28.08 28.36
N ASP A 125 1.15 -28.73 27.61
CA ASP A 125 1.10 -28.61 26.14
C ASP A 125 0.46 -27.29 25.68
N ALA A 126 1.19 -26.55 24.82
CA ALA A 126 0.73 -25.32 24.15
C ALA A 126 0.19 -24.23 25.10
N LEU A 127 0.88 -24.07 26.24
CA LEU A 127 0.56 -23.13 27.31
C LEU A 127 0.42 -21.67 26.83
N ASP A 128 1.29 -21.22 25.93
CA ASP A 128 1.42 -19.81 25.56
C ASP A 128 0.16 -19.25 24.86
N ALA A 129 -0.48 -19.98 23.94
CA ALA A 129 -1.66 -19.49 23.22
C ALA A 129 -2.90 -19.41 24.14
N ALA A 130 -3.09 -20.42 25.01
CA ALA A 130 -4.19 -20.41 25.98
C ALA A 130 -4.01 -19.35 27.07
N LEU A 131 -2.78 -19.16 27.56
CA LEU A 131 -2.46 -18.06 28.47
C LEU A 131 -2.70 -16.69 27.81
N LEU A 132 -2.35 -16.52 26.54
CA LEU A 132 -2.61 -15.28 25.81
C LEU A 132 -4.12 -15.04 25.64
N ALA A 133 -4.88 -16.06 25.21
CA ALA A 133 -6.34 -15.94 25.07
C ALA A 133 -7.01 -15.60 26.42
N TRP A 134 -6.58 -16.27 27.49
CA TRP A 134 -7.03 -15.95 28.85
C TRP A 134 -6.67 -14.52 29.25
N ALA A 135 -5.44 -14.07 29.00
CA ALA A 135 -4.99 -12.74 29.35
C ALA A 135 -5.76 -11.64 28.60
N ILE A 136 -5.98 -11.81 27.29
CA ILE A 136 -6.84 -10.94 26.48
C ILE A 136 -8.24 -10.90 27.08
N ALA A 137 -8.82 -12.07 27.36
CA ALA A 137 -10.18 -12.18 27.86
C ALA A 137 -10.36 -11.56 29.25
N TYR A 138 -9.43 -11.83 30.16
CA TYR A 138 -9.45 -11.37 31.54
C TYR A 138 -9.26 -9.85 31.62
N ALA A 139 -8.29 -9.30 30.87
CA ALA A 139 -8.07 -7.86 30.80
C ALA A 139 -9.27 -7.10 30.21
N LYS A 140 -9.94 -7.66 29.18
CA LYS A 140 -11.17 -7.08 28.60
C LYS A 140 -12.39 -7.21 29.52
N ALA A 141 -12.48 -8.31 30.28
CA ALA A 141 -13.63 -8.57 31.15
C ALA A 141 -13.56 -7.79 32.47
N PHE A 142 -12.37 -7.73 33.07
CA PHE A 142 -12.15 -7.20 34.42
C PHE A 142 -10.86 -6.36 34.47
N PRO A 143 -10.81 -5.18 33.83
CA PRO A 143 -9.58 -4.39 33.73
C PRO A 143 -8.98 -4.04 35.09
N ASP A 144 -9.79 -3.59 36.07
CA ASP A 144 -9.32 -3.26 37.42
C ASP A 144 -8.78 -4.50 38.17
N ALA A 145 -9.47 -5.64 38.10
CA ALA A 145 -9.04 -6.87 38.77
C ALA A 145 -7.82 -7.50 38.09
N ALA A 146 -7.68 -7.37 36.77
CA ALA A 146 -6.50 -7.79 36.03
C ALA A 146 -5.28 -6.95 36.41
N PHE A 147 -5.49 -5.67 36.69
CA PHE A 147 -4.46 -4.77 37.18
C PHE A 147 -4.02 -5.12 38.61
N GLU A 148 -4.97 -5.32 39.53
CA GLU A 148 -4.67 -5.79 40.89
C GLU A 148 -3.95 -7.15 40.86
N PHE A 149 -4.36 -8.05 39.97
CA PHE A 149 -3.73 -9.35 39.79
C PHE A 149 -2.27 -9.20 39.33
N LEU A 150 -1.96 -8.30 38.39
CA LEU A 150 -0.59 -7.99 38.01
C LEU A 150 0.22 -7.41 39.18
N HIS A 151 -0.37 -6.50 39.96
CA HIS A 151 0.29 -5.88 41.11
C HIS A 151 0.61 -6.89 42.21
N GLN A 152 -0.32 -7.78 42.55
CA GLN A 152 -0.11 -8.78 43.61
C GLN A 152 0.90 -9.85 43.20
N SER A 153 1.04 -10.05 41.89
CA SER A 153 1.80 -11.16 41.35
C SER A 153 3.18 -10.82 40.84
N SER A 154 3.57 -9.54 40.80
CA SER A 154 4.95 -9.11 40.50
C SER A 154 5.98 -9.76 41.43
N SER A 155 5.56 -10.12 42.65
CA SER A 155 6.38 -10.79 43.67
C SER A 155 6.20 -12.31 43.74
N SER A 156 5.32 -12.89 42.91
CA SER A 156 4.93 -14.29 43.02
C SER A 156 5.66 -15.16 41.98
N PRO A 157 6.25 -16.30 42.38
CA PRO A 157 6.87 -17.25 41.45
C PRO A 157 5.86 -17.96 40.54
N LEU A 158 4.55 -17.80 40.79
CA LEU A 158 3.48 -18.43 40.00
C LEU A 158 3.24 -17.74 38.66
N ILE A 159 3.60 -16.46 38.50
CA ILE A 159 3.46 -15.78 37.21
C ILE A 159 4.76 -15.89 36.43
N ASP A 160 4.73 -16.73 35.38
CA ASP A 160 5.74 -16.68 34.33
C ASP A 160 5.68 -15.31 33.63
N SER A 161 6.86 -14.81 33.25
CA SER A 161 7.04 -13.55 32.51
C SER A 161 6.12 -13.48 31.30
N PHE A 162 5.82 -14.60 30.64
CA PHE A 162 4.88 -14.62 29.50
C PHE A 162 3.45 -14.16 29.85
N LEU A 163 2.89 -14.64 30.97
CA LEU A 163 1.53 -14.27 31.39
C LEU A 163 1.45 -12.81 31.80
N TYR A 164 2.45 -12.37 32.59
CA TYR A 164 2.59 -10.97 33.00
C TYR A 164 2.53 -10.04 31.79
N VAL A 165 3.32 -10.38 30.78
CA VAL A 165 3.48 -9.67 29.51
C VAL A 165 2.20 -9.67 28.67
N SER A 166 1.54 -10.81 28.59
CA SER A 166 0.28 -10.95 27.84
C SER A 166 -0.85 -10.14 28.46
N LEU A 167 -0.95 -10.10 29.79
CA LEU A 167 -1.94 -9.27 30.49
C LEU A 167 -1.68 -7.78 30.28
N LEU A 168 -0.41 -7.38 30.42
CA LEU A 168 0.00 -5.99 30.30
C LEU A 168 -0.34 -5.38 28.93
N MET A 169 -0.21 -6.15 27.85
CA MET A 169 -0.57 -5.74 26.49
C MET A 169 -2.05 -5.44 26.28
N ASN A 170 -2.91 -6.14 27.03
CA ASN A 170 -4.34 -6.15 26.81
C ASN A 170 -5.10 -5.28 27.79
N LEU A 171 -4.43 -4.76 28.82
CA LEU A 171 -4.97 -3.71 29.67
C LEU A 171 -5.08 -2.41 28.87
N SER A 172 -6.29 -1.86 28.82
CA SER A 172 -6.54 -0.58 28.17
C SER A 172 -5.68 0.52 28.79
N ARG A 173 -5.10 1.39 27.95
CA ARG A 173 -4.32 2.58 28.34
C ARG A 173 -5.21 3.63 29.04
N ASN A 174 -5.62 3.35 30.27
CA ASN A 174 -6.31 4.28 31.15
C ASN A 174 -5.30 4.87 32.15
N CYS A 175 -5.69 5.92 32.90
CA CYS A 175 -4.81 6.59 33.89
C CYS A 175 -4.15 5.63 34.89
N GLN A 176 -4.83 4.53 35.24
CA GLN A 176 -4.26 3.47 36.10
C GLN A 176 -3.05 2.78 35.45
N PHE A 177 -3.05 2.54 34.13
CA PHE A 177 -1.93 1.91 33.42
C PHE A 177 -0.64 2.73 33.57
N GLU A 178 -0.74 4.06 33.42
CA GLU A 178 0.41 4.96 33.57
C GLU A 178 0.91 5.00 35.03
N GLU A 179 -0.01 4.99 36.00
CA GLU A 179 0.32 4.96 37.43
C GLU A 179 0.97 3.63 37.85
N PHE A 180 0.51 2.50 37.32
CA PHE A 180 1.15 1.18 37.50
C PHE A 180 2.58 1.19 36.99
N PHE A 181 2.71 1.62 35.73
CA PHE A 181 3.97 1.56 35.02
C PHE A 181 4.95 2.50 35.68
N GLY A 182 4.52 3.65 36.21
CA GLY A 182 5.38 4.53 37.00
C GLY A 182 5.96 3.87 38.25
N ASN A 183 5.18 3.01 38.93
CA ASN A 183 5.59 2.43 40.22
C ASN A 183 6.35 1.10 40.10
N HIS A 184 6.12 0.32 39.04
CA HIS A 184 6.72 -1.02 38.84
C HIS A 184 7.48 -1.16 37.52
N HIS A 185 7.86 -0.02 36.92
CA HIS A 185 8.48 0.09 35.59
C HIS A 185 9.61 -0.92 35.38
N ASP A 186 10.58 -0.93 36.30
CA ASP A 186 11.88 -1.57 36.07
C ASP A 186 11.81 -3.10 36.20
N GLU A 187 10.98 -3.62 37.12
CA GLU A 187 10.78 -5.07 37.29
C GLU A 187 10.02 -5.68 36.10
N ALA A 188 9.00 -4.96 35.60
CA ALA A 188 8.26 -5.34 34.40
C ALA A 188 9.19 -5.44 33.19
N ILE A 189 9.99 -4.38 32.96
CA ILE A 189 10.94 -4.32 31.85
C ILE A 189 11.99 -5.42 31.96
N ALA A 190 12.57 -5.63 33.14
CA ALA A 190 13.55 -6.67 33.36
C ALA A 190 12.97 -8.06 33.03
N SER A 191 11.73 -8.32 33.42
CA SER A 191 11.03 -9.58 33.14
C SER A 191 10.75 -9.78 31.64
N ILE A 192 10.34 -8.72 30.94
CA ILE A 192 10.13 -8.76 29.48
C ILE A 192 11.43 -8.96 28.71
N ILE A 193 12.49 -8.25 29.11
CA ILE A 193 13.82 -8.41 28.51
C ILE A 193 14.33 -9.83 28.77
N LYS A 194 14.15 -10.36 29.98
CA LYS A 194 14.49 -11.75 30.32
C LYS A 194 13.73 -12.74 29.43
N LEU A 195 12.41 -12.61 29.32
CA LEU A 195 11.59 -13.46 28.45
C LEU A 195 12.04 -13.39 26.99
N SER A 196 12.36 -12.19 26.49
CA SER A 196 12.84 -11.99 25.11
C SER A 196 14.22 -12.62 24.86
N ARG A 197 15.03 -12.79 25.91
CA ARG A 197 16.31 -13.53 25.86
C ARG A 197 16.11 -15.04 25.89
N GLU A 198 15.19 -15.52 26.74
CA GLU A 198 14.91 -16.95 26.91
C GLU A 198 14.13 -17.53 25.74
N LYS A 199 13.18 -16.76 25.19
CA LYS A 199 12.35 -17.12 24.02
C LYS A 199 12.56 -16.10 22.89
N PRO A 200 13.70 -16.10 22.18
CA PRO A 200 14.02 -15.10 21.14
C PRO A 200 13.07 -15.12 19.94
N ASP A 201 12.35 -16.23 19.72
CA ASP A 201 11.36 -16.37 18.66
C ASP A 201 9.93 -15.98 19.10
N SER A 202 9.75 -15.57 20.36
CA SER A 202 8.45 -15.18 20.89
C SER A 202 8.00 -13.84 20.32
N HIS A 203 7.08 -13.88 19.36
CA HIS A 203 6.48 -12.68 18.76
C HIS A 203 5.82 -11.78 19.82
N ILE A 204 5.17 -12.38 20.81
CA ILE A 204 4.46 -11.67 21.88
C ILE A 204 5.45 -10.86 22.71
N ALA A 205 6.55 -11.47 23.16
CA ALA A 205 7.57 -10.79 23.95
C ALA A 205 8.10 -9.53 23.23
N TRP A 206 8.36 -9.64 21.93
CA TRP A 206 8.81 -8.51 21.11
C TRP A 206 7.74 -7.45 20.88
N GLN A 207 6.46 -7.82 20.69
CA GLN A 207 5.36 -6.87 20.58
C GLN A 207 5.22 -6.05 21.86
N VAL A 208 5.33 -6.69 23.02
CA VAL A 208 5.22 -6.02 24.32
C VAL A 208 6.39 -5.09 24.55
N LEU A 209 7.59 -5.55 24.24
CA LEU A 209 8.76 -4.71 24.30
C LEU A 209 8.60 -3.48 23.37
N CYS A 210 8.03 -3.65 22.17
CA CYS A 210 7.69 -2.55 21.28
C CYS A 210 6.68 -1.58 21.92
N GLU A 211 5.63 -2.06 22.59
CA GLU A 211 4.68 -1.21 23.30
C GLU A 211 5.35 -0.40 24.42
N ILE A 212 6.19 -1.04 25.21
CA ILE A 212 6.84 -0.45 26.40
C ILE A 212 7.94 0.51 26.02
N SER A 213 8.56 0.35 24.85
CA SER A 213 9.58 1.29 24.37
C SER A 213 9.03 2.72 24.21
N GLU A 214 7.71 2.90 24.11
CA GLU A 214 7.11 4.24 24.16
C GLU A 214 7.41 4.99 25.48
N PHE A 215 7.60 4.25 26.57
CA PHE A 215 7.70 4.78 27.94
C PHE A 215 9.03 4.42 28.63
N SER A 216 9.80 3.49 28.08
CA SER A 216 11.08 3.04 28.64
C SER A 216 12.26 3.27 27.70
N GLY A 217 13.25 4.03 28.18
CA GLY A 217 14.53 4.20 27.50
C GLY A 217 15.37 2.92 27.45
N GLU A 218 15.20 1.98 28.39
CA GLU A 218 15.91 0.69 28.41
C GLU A 218 15.32 -0.26 27.36
N ALA A 219 13.99 -0.41 27.34
CA ALA A 219 13.30 -1.23 26.34
C ALA A 219 13.60 -0.72 24.92
N THR A 220 13.70 0.60 24.75
CA THR A 220 14.09 1.23 23.48
C THR A 220 15.49 0.82 23.02
N GLU A 221 16.50 0.91 23.89
CA GLU A 221 17.87 0.51 23.51
C GLU A 221 17.95 -0.99 23.26
N TYR A 222 17.23 -1.79 24.04
CA TYR A 222 17.20 -3.23 23.85
C TYR A 222 16.55 -3.60 22.50
N LEU A 223 15.43 -2.98 22.12
CA LEU A 223 14.88 -3.15 20.76
C LEU A 223 15.85 -2.71 19.69
N ARG A 224 16.47 -1.54 19.86
CA ARG A 224 17.40 -0.98 18.89
C ARG A 224 18.60 -1.90 18.67
N SER A 225 19.22 -2.41 19.73
CA SER A 225 20.36 -3.31 19.61
C SER A 225 19.98 -4.59 18.87
N ASN A 226 18.83 -5.18 19.17
CA ASN A 226 18.39 -6.42 18.54
C ASN A 226 17.96 -6.22 17.06
N ILE A 227 17.40 -5.05 16.71
CA ILE A 227 17.12 -4.70 15.31
C ILE A 227 18.44 -4.49 14.54
N LEU A 228 19.43 -3.82 15.15
CA LEU A 228 20.75 -3.63 14.55
C LEU A 228 21.51 -4.96 14.38
N GLU A 229 21.32 -5.91 15.29
CA GLU A 229 21.81 -7.30 15.16
C GLU A 229 21.12 -8.09 14.03
N GLY A 230 20.02 -7.57 13.47
CA GLY A 230 19.32 -8.20 12.35
C GLY A 230 18.32 -9.28 12.75
N ARG A 231 17.79 -9.24 13.98
CA ARG A 231 16.84 -10.27 14.45
C ARG A 231 15.48 -10.13 13.80
N VAL A 232 15.09 -11.17 13.05
CA VAL A 232 13.84 -11.23 12.27
C VAL A 232 12.57 -11.10 13.15
N PRO A 233 12.42 -11.80 14.29
CA PRO A 233 11.21 -11.70 15.12
C PRO A 233 10.95 -10.27 15.64
N VAL A 234 12.03 -9.54 15.94
CA VAL A 234 11.98 -8.15 16.42
C VAL A 234 11.50 -7.23 15.32
N ALA A 235 12.06 -7.38 14.11
CA ALA A 235 11.64 -6.61 12.95
C ALA A 235 10.16 -6.83 12.62
N LYS A 236 9.69 -8.08 12.69
CA LYS A 236 8.29 -8.45 12.47
C LYS A 236 7.36 -7.78 13.49
N ALA A 237 7.66 -7.91 14.78
CA ALA A 237 6.86 -7.30 15.85
C ALA A 237 6.82 -5.76 15.73
N PHE A 238 7.94 -5.15 15.36
CA PHE A 238 8.04 -3.71 15.18
C PHE A 238 7.27 -3.21 13.95
N LEU A 239 7.36 -3.92 12.82
CA LEU A 239 6.57 -3.63 11.62
C LEU A 239 5.07 -3.78 11.89
N PHE A 240 4.67 -4.81 12.64
CA PHE A 240 3.28 -4.97 13.08
C PHE A 240 2.80 -3.77 13.91
N LYS A 241 3.63 -3.31 14.85
CA LYS A 241 3.32 -2.10 15.63
C LYS A 241 3.17 -0.86 14.75
N LEU A 242 4.04 -0.67 13.75
CA LEU A 242 3.94 0.47 12.83
C LEU A 242 2.69 0.40 11.93
N ALA A 243 2.25 -0.80 11.57
CA ALA A 243 1.01 -0.98 10.81
C ALA A 243 -0.22 -0.53 11.62
N THR A 244 -0.22 -0.76 12.93
CA THR A 244 -1.35 -0.43 13.82
C THR A 244 -1.28 0.99 14.38
N LYS A 245 -0.07 1.50 14.65
CA LYS A 245 0.17 2.83 15.21
C LYS A 245 0.98 3.71 14.25
N LYS A 246 0.27 4.64 13.62
CA LYS A 246 0.80 5.63 12.68
C LYS A 246 1.49 6.80 13.41
N GLN A 247 2.64 6.55 14.05
CA GLN A 247 3.35 7.56 14.86
C GLN A 247 4.73 7.93 14.27
N LYS A 248 5.09 9.22 14.28
CA LYS A 248 6.36 9.77 13.76
C LYS A 248 7.57 9.52 14.66
N LEU A 249 7.36 9.59 15.97
CA LEU A 249 8.39 9.39 16.97
C LEU A 249 8.10 8.08 17.68
N LEU A 250 9.09 7.20 17.67
CA LEU A 250 9.09 6.07 18.55
C LEU A 250 9.91 6.49 19.77
N THR A 251 9.31 6.31 20.95
CA THR A 251 10.01 6.23 22.25
C THR A 251 10.31 7.53 23.00
N VAL A 252 10.47 7.38 24.33
CA VAL A 252 10.89 8.44 25.28
C VAL A 252 12.17 9.16 24.87
N LYS A 253 13.08 8.45 24.19
CA LYS A 253 14.37 8.99 23.74
C LYS A 253 14.26 9.82 22.45
N LYS A 254 13.07 9.92 21.85
CA LYS A 254 12.83 10.65 20.59
C LYS A 254 13.76 10.20 19.45
N ILE A 255 14.06 8.91 19.38
CA ILE A 255 14.84 8.34 18.27
C ILE A 255 13.99 8.46 17.00
N ARG A 256 14.62 8.85 15.88
CA ARG A 256 13.92 9.00 14.61
C ARG A 256 13.49 7.64 14.07
N LEU A 257 12.26 7.58 13.57
CA LEU A 257 11.70 6.38 12.95
C LEU A 257 12.55 5.87 11.78
N SER A 258 13.12 6.78 11.00
CA SER A 258 14.03 6.46 9.89
C SER A 258 15.21 5.57 10.27
N GLU A 259 15.80 5.72 11.47
CA GLU A 259 16.91 4.86 11.90
C GLU A 259 16.49 3.39 11.96
N PHE A 260 15.32 3.12 12.55
CA PHE A 260 14.78 1.76 12.63
C PHE A 260 14.36 1.23 11.26
N LEU A 261 13.71 2.06 10.44
CA LEU A 261 13.27 1.66 9.10
C LEU A 261 14.45 1.31 8.19
N VAL A 262 15.59 1.99 8.33
CA VAL A 262 16.83 1.66 7.61
C VAL A 262 17.38 0.32 8.08
N SER A 263 17.47 0.07 9.39
CA SER A 263 17.94 -1.22 9.90
C SER A 263 17.04 -2.38 9.47
N ILE A 264 15.72 -2.18 9.52
CA ILE A 264 14.75 -3.19 9.08
C ILE A 264 14.82 -3.40 7.56
N LEU A 265 15.10 -2.37 6.75
CA LEU A 265 15.32 -2.54 5.32
C LEU A 265 16.45 -3.55 5.03
N HIS A 266 17.56 -3.49 5.78
CA HIS A 266 18.66 -4.45 5.61
C HIS A 266 18.25 -5.89 5.96
N ILE A 267 17.33 -6.07 6.91
CA ILE A 267 16.75 -7.37 7.26
C ILE A 267 15.81 -7.83 6.15
N ALA A 268 14.92 -6.93 5.69
CA ALA A 268 13.95 -7.17 4.62
C ALA A 268 14.63 -7.64 3.33
N LEU A 269 15.75 -7.02 2.95
CA LEU A 269 16.51 -7.42 1.75
C LEU A 269 17.13 -8.83 1.83
N LYS A 270 17.19 -9.42 3.03
CA LYS A 270 17.72 -10.79 3.26
C LYS A 270 16.61 -11.81 3.57
N ASN A 271 15.38 -11.36 3.84
CA ASN A 271 14.29 -12.22 4.28
C ASN A 271 12.97 -11.84 3.60
N ASN A 272 12.47 -12.72 2.73
CA ASN A 272 11.26 -12.51 1.92
C ASN A 272 9.99 -12.28 2.76
N GLU A 273 9.89 -12.86 3.96
CA GLU A 273 8.72 -12.67 4.83
C GLU A 273 8.67 -11.22 5.34
N ILE A 274 9.82 -10.70 5.77
CA ILE A 274 9.97 -9.32 6.23
C ILE A 274 9.86 -8.35 5.06
N GLU A 275 10.36 -8.72 3.87
CA GLU A 275 10.26 -7.91 2.65
C GLU A 275 8.82 -7.51 2.33
N ALA A 276 7.90 -8.49 2.30
CA ALA A 276 6.50 -8.23 2.01
C ALA A 276 5.84 -7.33 3.06
N GLN A 277 6.08 -7.61 4.35
CA GLN A 277 5.55 -6.82 5.45
C GLN A 277 6.10 -5.39 5.45
N TYR A 278 7.40 -5.24 5.19
CA TYR A 278 8.07 -3.94 5.10
C TYR A 278 7.46 -3.08 3.99
N GLY A 279 7.28 -3.63 2.79
CA GLY A 279 6.67 -2.92 1.68
C GLY A 279 5.24 -2.44 1.97
N ALA A 280 4.44 -3.26 2.68
CA ALA A 280 3.10 -2.88 3.11
C ALA A 280 3.11 -1.77 4.16
N VAL A 281 3.98 -1.86 5.17
CA VAL A 281 4.10 -0.87 6.25
C VAL A 281 4.62 0.47 5.71
N ILE A 282 5.66 0.47 4.88
CA ILE A 282 6.18 1.70 4.29
C ILE A 282 5.11 2.40 3.45
N ALA A 283 4.30 1.65 2.69
CA ALA A 283 3.17 2.20 1.95
C ALA A 283 2.14 2.89 2.88
N ILE A 284 1.79 2.26 4.00
CA ILE A 284 0.90 2.86 5.02
C ILE A 284 1.50 4.14 5.60
N LEU A 285 2.80 4.15 5.88
CA LEU A 285 3.50 5.31 6.45
C LEU A 285 3.61 6.48 5.45
N VAL A 286 3.72 6.21 4.14
CA VAL A 286 3.65 7.27 3.11
C VAL A 286 2.31 7.98 3.12
N SER A 287 1.21 7.25 3.32
CA SER A 287 -0.13 7.83 3.35
C SER A 287 -0.38 8.71 4.59
N CYS A 288 0.54 8.72 5.57
CA CYS A 288 0.40 9.49 6.80
C CYS A 288 1.33 10.71 6.77
N LYS A 289 0.76 11.91 6.88
CA LYS A 289 1.48 13.19 6.79
C LYS A 289 2.61 13.32 7.83
N ASP A 290 2.43 12.74 9.01
CA ASP A 290 3.44 12.85 10.07
C ASP A 290 4.70 12.01 9.77
N THR A 291 4.55 10.88 9.07
CA THR A 291 5.63 9.91 8.83
C THR A 291 6.21 9.97 7.42
N SER A 292 5.62 10.75 6.51
CA SER A 292 6.06 10.85 5.11
C SER A 292 7.52 11.29 4.96
N ASP A 293 7.98 12.23 5.80
CA ASP A 293 9.38 12.69 5.81
C ASP A 293 10.36 11.57 6.18
N GLU A 294 9.98 10.71 7.12
CA GLU A 294 10.81 9.60 7.60
C GLU A 294 10.92 8.55 6.49
N VAL A 295 9.83 8.26 5.78
CA VAL A 295 9.86 7.36 4.63
C VAL A 295 10.70 7.95 3.50
N PHE A 296 10.55 9.25 3.22
CA PHE A 296 11.34 9.92 2.19
C PHE A 296 12.85 9.78 2.47
N PHE A 297 13.27 9.98 3.72
CA PHE A 297 14.65 9.73 4.13
C PHE A 297 15.11 8.29 3.86
N VAL A 298 14.26 7.30 4.17
CA VAL A 298 14.58 5.88 3.95
C VAL A 298 14.72 5.57 2.47
N MET A 299 13.85 6.14 1.62
CA MET A 299 13.96 6.01 0.17
C MET A 299 15.28 6.59 -0.36
N GLU A 300 15.67 7.77 0.13
CA GLU A 300 16.98 8.35 -0.21
C GLU A 300 18.15 7.50 0.25
N TYR A 301 18.06 6.96 1.47
CA TYR A 301 19.09 6.10 2.02
C TYR A 301 19.27 4.85 1.15
N ALA A 302 18.16 4.20 0.80
CA ALA A 302 18.16 2.97 0.02
C ALA A 302 18.80 3.16 -1.36
N GLU A 303 18.48 4.26 -2.03
CA GLU A 303 19.07 4.54 -3.33
C GLU A 303 20.56 4.90 -3.21
N LYS A 304 20.92 5.83 -2.31
CA LYS A 304 22.31 6.33 -2.20
C LYS A 304 23.29 5.26 -1.70
N ASN A 305 22.87 4.44 -0.74
CA ASN A 305 23.75 3.49 -0.07
C ASN A 305 23.60 2.06 -0.57
N LEU A 306 22.42 1.68 -1.07
CA LEU A 306 22.14 0.31 -1.51
C LEU A 306 21.95 0.22 -3.03
N GLY A 307 21.77 1.35 -3.74
CA GLY A 307 21.49 1.35 -5.17
C GLY A 307 20.10 0.79 -5.52
N ILE A 308 19.16 0.81 -4.57
CA ILE A 308 17.82 0.22 -4.73
C ILE A 308 16.77 1.32 -4.77
N ASP A 309 15.95 1.33 -5.82
CA ASP A 309 14.73 2.13 -5.86
C ASP A 309 13.58 1.39 -5.17
N LEU A 310 13.23 1.82 -3.95
CA LEU A 310 12.14 1.23 -3.19
C LEU A 310 10.80 1.33 -3.91
N SER A 311 10.59 2.36 -4.73
CA SER A 311 9.33 2.54 -5.47
C SER A 311 9.14 1.52 -6.60
N GLN A 312 10.23 0.94 -7.11
CA GLN A 312 10.19 -0.18 -8.06
C GLN A 312 10.19 -1.54 -7.35
N LYS A 313 10.90 -1.63 -6.22
CA LYS A 313 11.00 -2.85 -5.41
C LYS A 313 9.66 -3.23 -4.78
N PHE A 314 8.87 -2.24 -4.34
CA PHE A 314 7.60 -2.44 -3.65
C PHE A 314 6.43 -1.79 -4.41
N GLU A 315 5.61 -2.60 -5.07
CA GLU A 315 4.44 -2.11 -5.85
C GLU A 315 3.42 -1.35 -4.98
N SER A 316 3.21 -1.79 -3.74
CA SER A 316 2.34 -1.11 -2.77
C SER A 316 2.81 0.32 -2.48
N LEU A 317 4.13 0.55 -2.51
CA LEU A 317 4.72 1.85 -2.25
C LEU A 317 4.50 2.80 -3.42
N SER A 318 4.62 2.34 -4.67
CA SER A 318 4.37 3.19 -5.85
C SER A 318 2.95 3.76 -5.82
N HIS A 319 1.96 2.92 -5.49
CA HIS A 319 0.57 3.35 -5.35
C HIS A 319 0.38 4.35 -4.19
N ALA A 320 1.00 4.10 -3.03
CA ALA A 320 0.93 5.03 -1.90
C ALA A 320 1.57 6.39 -2.20
N ILE A 321 2.68 6.41 -2.95
CA ILE A 321 3.34 7.65 -3.42
C ILE A 321 2.39 8.45 -4.33
N ILE A 322 1.73 7.80 -5.28
CA ILE A 322 0.76 8.44 -6.20
C ILE A 322 -0.39 9.11 -5.42
N GLN A 323 -0.85 8.47 -4.35
CA GLN A 323 -1.91 9.02 -3.50
C GLN A 323 -1.45 10.20 -2.62
N ASN A 324 -0.15 10.33 -2.35
CA ASN A 324 0.42 11.43 -1.60
C ASN A 324 1.07 12.46 -2.54
N ALA A 325 0.27 13.41 -3.03
CA ALA A 325 0.70 14.43 -3.99
C ALA A 325 1.94 15.24 -3.53
N GLU A 326 2.04 15.56 -2.24
CA GLU A 326 3.17 16.31 -1.67
C GLU A 326 4.48 15.51 -1.76
N LEU A 327 4.45 14.25 -1.33
CA LEU A 327 5.62 13.37 -1.40
C LEU A 327 5.98 13.04 -2.86
N PHE A 328 4.99 12.79 -3.72
CA PHE A 328 5.22 12.57 -5.15
C PHE A 328 5.94 13.76 -5.78
N ARG A 329 5.44 14.97 -5.55
CA ARG A 329 6.02 16.22 -6.07
C ARG A 329 7.47 16.40 -5.60
N ARG A 330 7.72 16.21 -4.30
CA ARG A 330 9.06 16.30 -3.70
C ARG A 330 10.02 15.28 -4.31
N LEU A 331 9.56 14.04 -4.48
CA LEU A 331 10.34 12.96 -5.10
C LEU A 331 10.64 13.27 -6.57
N LEU A 332 9.64 13.68 -7.35
CA LEU A 332 9.81 14.01 -8.76
C LEU A 332 10.81 15.16 -8.95
N THR A 333 10.64 16.28 -8.24
CA THR A 333 11.55 17.43 -8.32
C THR A 333 12.98 17.04 -7.99
N LYS A 334 13.17 16.30 -6.89
CA LYS A 334 14.49 15.84 -6.48
C LYS A 334 15.17 14.97 -7.55
N ARG A 335 14.44 14.01 -8.11
CA ARG A 335 14.92 13.11 -9.17
C ARG A 335 15.27 13.83 -10.46
N LEU A 336 14.52 14.89 -10.79
CA LEU A 336 14.83 15.69 -11.96
C LEU A 336 16.10 16.54 -11.76
N VAL A 337 16.38 16.99 -10.54
CA VAL A 337 17.53 17.83 -10.20
C VAL A 337 18.84 17.05 -10.00
N GLU A 338 18.80 15.91 -9.31
CA GLU A 338 19.98 15.16 -8.87
C GLU A 338 20.81 14.59 -10.05
N LYS A 339 22.14 14.75 -10.01
CA LYS A 339 23.02 14.34 -11.14
C LYS A 339 22.90 12.86 -11.45
N ASN A 340 22.89 12.01 -10.43
CA ASN A 340 23.02 10.56 -10.56
C ASN A 340 21.67 9.81 -10.55
N SER A 341 20.54 10.52 -10.71
CA SER A 341 19.23 9.86 -10.74
C SER A 341 19.08 8.95 -11.97
N ASP A 342 18.55 7.74 -11.74
CA ASP A 342 18.27 6.79 -12.82
C ASP A 342 17.18 7.32 -13.74
N SER A 343 17.47 7.28 -15.04
CA SER A 343 16.57 7.75 -16.10
C SER A 343 15.27 6.95 -16.18
N ASN A 344 15.31 5.65 -15.83
CA ASN A 344 14.10 4.81 -15.80
C ASN A 344 13.16 5.24 -14.67
N VAL A 345 13.70 5.58 -13.51
CA VAL A 345 12.93 6.08 -12.35
C VAL A 345 12.21 7.37 -12.72
N ILE A 346 12.92 8.32 -13.33
CA ILE A 346 12.34 9.60 -13.77
C ILE A 346 11.20 9.37 -14.78
N ARG A 347 11.43 8.50 -15.77
CA ARG A 347 10.40 8.16 -16.78
C ARG A 347 9.17 7.53 -16.13
N ASN A 348 9.35 6.61 -15.19
CA ASN A 348 8.25 5.97 -14.48
C ASN A 348 7.42 6.98 -13.66
N LEU A 349 8.08 7.92 -12.97
CA LEU A 349 7.39 8.97 -12.24
C LEU A 349 6.62 9.91 -13.18
N LEU A 350 7.24 10.35 -14.27
CA LEU A 350 6.59 11.20 -15.27
C LEU A 350 5.42 10.50 -15.97
N GLN A 351 5.48 9.17 -16.13
CA GLN A 351 4.39 8.40 -16.72
C GLN A 351 3.08 8.54 -15.92
N PHE A 352 3.15 8.66 -14.60
CA PHE A 352 1.96 8.89 -13.76
C PHE A 352 1.32 10.26 -14.04
N CYS A 353 2.12 11.28 -14.35
CA CYS A 353 1.64 12.58 -14.80
C CYS A 353 1.06 12.51 -16.23
N ILE A 354 1.66 11.73 -17.12
CA ILE A 354 1.22 11.56 -18.52
C ILE A 354 -0.14 10.86 -18.60
N VAL A 355 -0.35 9.83 -17.77
CA VAL A 355 -1.61 9.09 -17.68
C VAL A 355 -2.68 9.88 -16.91
N GLY A 356 -2.31 10.99 -16.26
CA GLY A 356 -3.22 11.82 -15.48
C GLY A 356 -3.61 11.20 -14.13
N GLN A 357 -2.79 10.31 -13.59
CA GLN A 357 -2.99 9.76 -12.24
C GLN A 357 -2.56 10.75 -11.15
N VAL A 358 -1.58 11.61 -11.45
CA VAL A 358 -1.12 12.70 -10.59
C VAL A 358 -1.06 13.99 -11.40
N GLU A 359 -1.33 15.11 -10.76
CA GLU A 359 -1.16 16.44 -11.37
C GLU A 359 0.31 16.71 -11.67
N CYS A 360 0.57 17.47 -12.75
CA CYS A 360 1.93 17.92 -13.07
C CYS A 360 2.30 19.08 -12.14
N ASP A 361 3.06 18.83 -11.08
CA ASP A 361 3.52 19.84 -10.12
C ASP A 361 4.99 19.63 -9.74
N ILE A 362 5.62 20.68 -9.19
CA ILE A 362 7.05 20.72 -8.81
C ILE A 362 7.19 21.36 -7.44
N ASP A 363 8.00 20.75 -6.58
CA ASP A 363 8.32 21.27 -5.25
C ASP A 363 9.11 22.58 -5.36
N GLU A 364 8.45 23.68 -4.97
CA GLU A 364 8.98 25.03 -5.07
C GLU A 364 10.23 25.25 -4.21
N GLU A 365 10.25 24.72 -3.00
CA GLU A 365 11.35 24.90 -2.06
C GLU A 365 12.60 24.18 -2.55
N LEU A 366 12.45 22.92 -2.99
CA LEU A 366 13.55 22.17 -3.58
C LEU A 366 14.07 22.83 -4.85
N PHE A 367 13.17 23.27 -5.74
CA PHE A 367 13.56 23.99 -6.95
C PHE A 367 14.36 25.26 -6.64
N MET A 368 13.91 26.06 -5.68
CA MET A 368 14.59 27.30 -5.31
C MET A 368 15.92 27.06 -4.60
N SER A 369 16.03 25.98 -3.83
CA SER A 369 17.30 25.56 -3.22
C SER A 369 18.32 25.02 -4.22
N SER A 370 17.89 24.67 -5.44
CA SER A 370 18.73 24.11 -6.48
C SER A 370 19.57 25.17 -7.19
N ASP A 371 20.80 24.83 -7.58
CA ASP A 371 21.67 25.70 -8.36
C ASP A 371 21.24 25.82 -9.84
N PHE A 372 21.85 26.74 -10.59
CA PHE A 372 21.51 26.99 -11.99
C PHE A 372 21.66 25.73 -12.88
N GLU A 373 22.73 24.96 -12.71
CA GLU A 373 22.99 23.75 -13.49
C GLU A 373 21.98 22.64 -13.18
N GLN A 374 21.59 22.51 -11.91
CA GLN A 374 20.55 21.62 -11.43
C GLN A 374 19.18 21.95 -12.03
N ARG A 375 18.81 23.24 -12.07
CA ARG A 375 17.55 23.69 -12.69
C ARG A 375 17.55 23.48 -14.21
N LYS A 376 18.69 23.74 -14.87
CA LYS A 376 18.88 23.44 -16.30
C LYS A 376 18.74 21.94 -16.58
N ARG A 377 19.31 21.08 -15.73
CA ARG A 377 19.16 19.61 -15.82
C ARG A 377 17.72 19.17 -15.65
N MET A 378 17.02 19.71 -14.65
CA MET A 378 15.59 19.43 -14.44
C MET A 378 14.78 19.78 -15.69
N MET A 379 14.97 20.97 -16.26
CA MET A 379 14.31 21.38 -17.50
C MET A 379 14.63 20.44 -18.67
N ALA A 380 15.91 20.13 -18.90
CA ALA A 380 16.32 19.23 -19.98
C ALA A 380 15.70 17.83 -19.84
N ARG A 381 15.64 17.30 -18.62
CA ARG A 381 15.02 16.00 -18.32
C ARG A 381 13.51 16.02 -18.50
N LEU A 382 12.83 17.08 -18.07
CA LEU A 382 11.39 17.25 -18.32
C LEU A 382 11.09 17.21 -19.82
N ILE A 383 11.83 17.98 -20.63
CA ILE A 383 11.67 18.02 -22.09
C ILE A 383 12.01 16.67 -22.73
N ALA A 384 13.13 16.05 -22.32
CA ALA A 384 13.63 14.84 -22.94
C ALA A 384 12.82 13.58 -22.59
N TYR A 385 12.22 13.51 -21.40
CA TYR A 385 11.49 12.33 -20.92
C TYR A 385 9.96 12.46 -20.97
N THR A 386 9.41 13.68 -21.03
CA THR A 386 7.96 13.87 -21.15
C THR A 386 7.55 13.91 -22.62
N HIS A 387 7.14 12.77 -23.17
CA HIS A 387 6.68 12.66 -24.56
C HIS A 387 5.17 12.95 -24.70
N HIS A 388 4.69 13.96 -23.99
CA HIS A 388 3.27 14.29 -23.93
C HIS A 388 3.08 15.81 -23.84
N GLY A 389 2.61 16.41 -24.94
CA GLY A 389 2.37 17.85 -25.06
C GLY A 389 1.57 18.45 -23.91
N PRO A 390 0.39 17.89 -23.55
CA PRO A 390 -0.42 18.41 -22.44
C PRO A 390 0.31 18.45 -21.10
N SER A 391 1.10 17.41 -20.78
CA SER A 391 1.87 17.38 -19.52
C SER A 391 3.00 18.40 -19.52
N LEU A 392 3.71 18.59 -20.64
CA LEU A 392 4.72 19.63 -20.77
C LEU A 392 4.11 21.04 -20.62
N CYS A 393 2.95 21.29 -21.24
CA CYS A 393 2.21 22.55 -21.07
C CYS A 393 1.77 22.76 -19.61
N ALA A 394 1.36 21.69 -18.92
CA ALA A 394 1.02 21.74 -17.51
C ALA A 394 2.23 22.11 -16.63
N PHE A 395 3.39 21.45 -16.82
CA PHE A 395 4.63 21.82 -16.12
C PHE A 395 5.04 23.27 -16.42
N ALA A 396 4.99 23.71 -17.68
CA ALA A 396 5.28 25.10 -18.03
C ALA A 396 4.37 26.08 -17.28
N SER A 397 3.09 25.72 -17.09
CA SER A 397 2.15 26.55 -16.34
C SER A 397 2.49 26.64 -14.85
N VAL A 398 3.00 25.57 -14.24
CA VAL A 398 3.47 25.58 -12.85
C VAL A 398 4.61 26.57 -12.67
N PHE A 399 5.63 26.49 -13.53
CA PHE A 399 6.77 27.43 -13.50
C PHE A 399 6.38 28.89 -13.75
N ALA A 400 5.42 29.13 -14.65
CA ALA A 400 4.94 30.47 -14.97
C ALA A 400 4.08 31.08 -13.85
N GLU A 401 3.32 30.26 -13.12
CA GLU A 401 2.31 30.71 -12.16
C GLU A 401 2.80 30.74 -10.71
N SER A 402 3.80 29.93 -10.36
CA SER A 402 4.36 29.90 -9.01
C SER A 402 5.03 31.24 -8.68
N ALA A 403 4.59 31.86 -7.57
CA ALA A 403 5.14 33.13 -7.10
C ALA A 403 6.55 32.96 -6.52
N ASN A 404 6.80 31.82 -5.84
CA ASN A 404 8.07 31.54 -5.17
C ASN A 404 9.19 31.21 -6.16
N MET A 405 8.85 30.77 -7.36
CA MET A 405 9.83 30.46 -8.41
C MET A 405 10.28 31.70 -9.21
N GLN A 406 9.70 32.89 -9.00
CA GLN A 406 10.03 34.07 -9.81
C GLN A 406 11.34 34.74 -9.40
N PRO A 407 12.13 35.27 -10.36
CA PRO A 407 11.87 35.35 -11.81
C PRO A 407 12.31 34.12 -12.62
N ASP A 408 13.07 33.20 -12.02
CA ASP A 408 13.70 32.08 -12.73
C ASP A 408 12.69 31.12 -13.38
N GLY A 409 11.55 30.92 -12.73
CA GLY A 409 10.44 30.12 -13.22
C GLY A 409 9.88 30.61 -14.55
N VAL A 410 9.82 31.93 -14.79
CA VAL A 410 9.37 32.48 -16.08
C VAL A 410 10.33 32.12 -17.21
N GLY A 411 11.64 32.16 -16.99
CA GLY A 411 12.62 31.78 -18.02
C GLY A 411 12.52 30.30 -18.41
N ILE A 412 12.35 29.42 -17.42
CA ILE A 412 12.13 27.98 -17.66
C ILE A 412 10.81 27.75 -18.37
N ALA A 413 9.73 28.38 -17.90
CA ALA A 413 8.41 28.27 -18.52
C ALA A 413 8.45 28.72 -19.98
N GLN A 414 9.11 29.83 -20.28
CA GLN A 414 9.27 30.32 -21.65
C GLN A 414 9.97 29.28 -22.53
N THR A 415 11.07 28.68 -22.05
CA THR A 415 11.80 27.65 -22.82
C THR A 415 10.94 26.41 -23.09
N ILE A 416 10.18 25.94 -22.10
CA ILE A 416 9.28 24.79 -22.26
C ILE A 416 8.14 25.15 -23.23
N ILE A 417 7.57 26.35 -23.12
CA ILE A 417 6.51 26.83 -24.03
C ILE A 417 7.03 26.90 -25.47
N GLU A 418 8.22 27.48 -25.69
CA GLU A 418 8.87 27.53 -27.01
C GLU A 418 9.09 26.14 -27.59
N TYR A 419 9.47 25.17 -26.76
CA TYR A 419 9.56 23.77 -27.18
C TYR A 419 8.18 23.18 -27.54
N THR A 420 7.15 23.39 -26.69
CA THR A 420 5.84 22.77 -26.92
C THR A 420 5.09 23.39 -28.09
N ILE A 421 5.20 24.69 -28.37
CA ILE A 421 4.58 25.29 -29.57
C ILE A 421 5.21 24.76 -30.86
N MET A 422 6.49 24.38 -30.82
CA MET A 422 7.20 23.81 -31.97
C MET A 422 6.88 22.33 -32.16
N GLU A 423 6.89 21.55 -31.09
CA GLU A 423 6.74 20.08 -31.15
C GLU A 423 5.29 19.59 -31.02
N TYR A 424 4.47 20.24 -30.19
CA TYR A 424 3.07 19.87 -29.88
C TYR A 424 2.09 21.06 -30.01
N PRO A 425 1.97 21.66 -31.19
CA PRO A 425 1.18 22.88 -31.40
C PRO A 425 -0.31 22.72 -31.14
N ASP A 426 -0.92 21.58 -31.47
CA ASP A 426 -2.37 21.42 -31.29
C ASP A 426 -2.72 21.31 -29.80
N SER A 427 -1.92 20.56 -29.04
CA SER A 427 -2.02 20.45 -27.59
C SER A 427 -1.75 21.79 -26.92
N SER A 428 -0.72 22.51 -27.37
CA SER A 428 -0.33 23.82 -26.84
C SER A 428 -1.41 24.87 -27.07
N GLU A 429 -1.97 24.96 -28.28
CA GLU A 429 -3.04 25.90 -28.60
C GLU A 429 -4.25 25.66 -27.70
N LYS A 430 -4.72 24.42 -27.61
CA LYS A 430 -5.86 24.06 -26.75
C LYS A 430 -5.61 24.45 -25.30
N PHE A 431 -4.48 24.01 -24.73
CA PHE A 431 -4.15 24.25 -23.33
C PHE A 431 -4.01 25.74 -23.00
N PHE A 432 -3.22 26.49 -23.76
CA PHE A 432 -2.98 27.91 -23.47
C PHE A 432 -4.20 28.79 -23.77
N THR A 433 -5.06 28.40 -24.73
CA THR A 433 -6.33 29.08 -24.98
C THR A 433 -7.28 28.93 -23.80
N GLU A 434 -7.37 27.74 -23.20
CA GLU A 434 -8.16 27.49 -22.00
C GLU A 434 -7.61 28.26 -20.78
N LYS A 435 -6.29 28.28 -20.59
CA LYS A 435 -5.66 29.07 -19.54
C LYS A 435 -5.87 30.58 -19.72
N ASN A 436 -5.84 31.11 -20.94
CA ASN A 436 -6.12 32.52 -21.24
C ASN A 436 -7.55 32.94 -20.89
N LYS A 437 -8.53 32.03 -20.93
CA LYS A 437 -9.92 32.34 -20.51
C LYS A 437 -10.04 32.61 -19.01
N THR A 438 -9.18 32.00 -18.20
CA THR A 438 -9.27 32.02 -16.74
C THR A 438 -8.32 33.02 -16.07
N LYS A 439 -7.24 33.44 -16.76
CA LYS A 439 -6.20 34.30 -16.19
C LYS A 439 -6.26 35.72 -16.75
N LYS A 440 -5.97 36.71 -15.89
CA LYS A 440 -5.86 38.12 -16.30
C LYS A 440 -4.55 38.35 -17.06
N LEU A 441 -4.62 39.07 -18.18
CA LEU A 441 -3.50 39.51 -19.01
C LEU A 441 -2.44 40.35 -18.27
N SER A 442 -2.76 40.87 -17.08
CA SER A 442 -1.86 41.72 -16.28
C SER A 442 -0.75 40.95 -15.55
N LYS A 443 -0.78 39.61 -15.53
CA LYS A 443 0.28 38.78 -14.93
C LYS A 443 1.25 38.31 -16.01
N ASN A 444 2.54 38.19 -15.67
CA ASN A 444 3.58 37.70 -16.59
C ASN A 444 3.23 36.36 -17.26
N SER A 445 2.60 35.44 -16.51
CA SER A 445 2.10 34.17 -17.05
C SER A 445 1.01 34.35 -18.12
N GLY A 446 0.08 35.29 -17.92
CA GLY A 446 -0.95 35.61 -18.92
C GLY A 446 -0.35 36.17 -20.21
N LEU A 447 0.72 36.98 -20.12
CA LEU A 447 1.44 37.47 -21.29
C LEU A 447 2.10 36.32 -22.07
N LEU A 448 2.78 35.39 -21.39
CA LEU A 448 3.40 34.21 -22.03
C LEU A 448 2.38 33.32 -22.75
N TYR A 449 1.24 33.06 -22.13
CA TYR A 449 0.20 32.24 -22.76
C TYR A 449 -0.44 32.95 -23.95
N SER A 450 -0.66 34.27 -23.85
CA SER A 450 -1.21 35.06 -24.95
C SER A 450 -0.26 35.15 -26.14
N SER A 451 1.05 35.28 -25.90
CA SER A 451 2.06 35.31 -26.96
C SER A 451 2.18 33.96 -27.65
N ALA A 452 2.15 32.85 -26.89
CA ALA A 452 2.15 31.50 -27.44
C ALA A 452 0.94 31.23 -28.34
N VAL A 453 -0.28 31.58 -27.87
CA VAL A 453 -1.50 31.42 -28.68
C VAL A 453 -1.44 32.30 -29.94
N LYS A 454 -1.02 33.56 -29.81
CA LYS A 454 -0.87 34.46 -30.96
C LYS A 454 0.11 33.91 -32.00
N TYR A 455 1.25 33.38 -31.55
CA TYR A 455 2.23 32.74 -32.43
C TYR A 455 1.61 31.54 -33.17
N LEU A 456 0.94 30.63 -32.45
CA LEU A 456 0.33 29.45 -33.04
C LEU A 456 -0.76 29.78 -34.07
N VAL A 457 -1.61 30.76 -33.78
CA VAL A 457 -2.65 31.24 -34.71
C VAL A 457 -2.01 31.87 -35.94
N ASN A 458 -1.04 32.76 -35.77
CA ASN A 458 -0.34 33.39 -36.89
C ASN A 458 0.36 32.35 -37.77
N SER A 459 1.10 31.41 -37.17
CA SER A 459 1.78 30.35 -37.90
C SER A 459 0.81 29.37 -38.58
N ARG A 460 -0.43 29.23 -38.12
CA ARG A 460 -1.48 28.48 -38.83
C ARG A 460 -1.95 29.27 -40.05
N VAL A 461 -2.29 30.55 -39.88
CA VAL A 461 -2.71 31.44 -40.98
C VAL A 461 -1.64 31.52 -42.07
N GLU A 462 -0.36 31.68 -41.69
CA GLU A 462 0.76 31.70 -42.62
C GLU A 462 0.89 30.38 -43.40
N ARG A 463 0.65 29.24 -42.74
CA ARG A 463 0.69 27.92 -43.39
C ARG A 463 -0.50 27.67 -44.31
N GLU A 464 -1.69 28.14 -43.94
CA GLU A 464 -2.89 28.08 -44.77
C GLU A 464 -2.79 29.04 -45.98
N ALA A 465 -2.02 30.12 -45.86
CA ALA A 465 -1.75 31.07 -46.93
C ALA A 465 -0.64 30.61 -47.90
N LEU A 466 0.04 29.49 -47.64
CA LEU A 466 1.07 28.98 -48.56
C LEU A 466 0.43 28.54 -49.89
N PRO A 467 1.05 28.87 -51.04
CA PRO A 467 0.54 28.43 -52.33
C PRO A 467 0.59 26.90 -52.43
N ASP A 468 -0.48 26.32 -52.96
CA ASP A 468 -0.60 24.88 -53.16
C ASP A 468 0.26 24.45 -54.37
N LEU A 469 1.53 24.11 -54.10
CA LEU A 469 2.48 23.68 -55.12
C LEU A 469 2.27 22.20 -55.47
N HIS A 470 1.85 21.94 -56.71
CA HIS A 470 1.61 20.58 -57.21
C HIS A 470 2.88 19.70 -57.17
N GLU A 471 4.07 20.31 -57.22
CA GLU A 471 5.37 19.64 -57.17
C GLU A 471 5.68 19.05 -55.80
N LEU A 472 5.12 19.63 -54.73
CA LEU A 472 5.30 19.15 -53.35
C LEU A 472 4.24 18.13 -52.93
N LYS A 473 3.22 17.90 -53.77
CA LYS A 473 2.22 16.87 -53.50
C LYS A 473 2.84 15.49 -53.72
N PRO A 474 2.67 14.55 -52.77
CA PRO A 474 3.04 13.17 -53.02
C PRO A 474 2.25 12.67 -54.23
N SER A 475 2.92 11.95 -55.12
CA SER A 475 2.24 11.33 -56.26
C SER A 475 1.14 10.36 -55.77
N SER A 476 0.14 10.07 -56.60
CA SER A 476 -0.95 9.15 -56.20
C SER A 476 -0.43 7.79 -55.72
N SER A 477 0.68 7.29 -56.29
CA SER A 477 1.33 6.06 -55.84
C SER A 477 2.01 6.22 -54.48
N GLN A 478 2.69 7.34 -54.22
CA GLN A 478 3.27 7.65 -52.90
C GLN A 478 2.20 7.84 -51.82
N HIS A 479 1.09 8.48 -52.16
CA HIS A 479 -0.04 8.64 -51.23
C HIS A 479 -0.67 7.29 -50.88
N LEU A 480 -0.88 6.41 -51.88
CA LEU A 480 -1.34 5.04 -51.62
C LEU A 480 -0.34 4.25 -50.79
N ALA A 481 0.97 4.37 -51.08
CA ALA A 481 2.01 3.73 -50.29
C ALA A 481 2.00 4.21 -48.83
N LEU A 482 1.82 5.51 -48.59
CA LEU A 482 1.67 6.09 -47.24
C LEU A 482 0.44 5.55 -46.52
N ILE A 483 -0.72 5.49 -47.18
CA ILE A 483 -1.94 4.89 -46.61
C ILE A 483 -1.69 3.43 -46.24
N HIS A 484 -1.09 2.65 -47.15
CA HIS A 484 -0.78 1.24 -46.90
C HIS A 484 0.22 1.07 -45.76
N GLN A 485 1.22 1.93 -45.65
CA GLN A 485 2.20 1.93 -44.57
C GLN A 485 1.54 2.27 -43.23
N ASN A 486 0.67 3.28 -43.18
CA ASN A 486 -0.11 3.62 -41.99
C ASN A 486 -1.04 2.48 -41.57
N ILE A 487 -1.72 1.83 -42.52
CA ILE A 487 -2.53 0.64 -42.24
C ILE A 487 -1.66 -0.50 -41.68
N LYS A 488 -0.48 -0.73 -42.26
CA LYS A 488 0.46 -1.75 -41.79
C LYS A 488 0.95 -1.44 -40.38
N MET A 489 1.41 -0.22 -40.13
CA MET A 489 1.89 0.24 -38.83
C MET A 489 0.78 0.12 -37.77
N ASN A 490 -0.44 0.56 -38.08
CA ASN A 490 -1.58 0.39 -37.17
C ASN A 490 -1.91 -1.08 -36.89
N ARG A 491 -1.72 -1.98 -37.87
CA ARG A 491 -1.88 -3.43 -37.64
C ARG A 491 -0.80 -3.97 -36.70
N GLU A 492 0.45 -3.55 -36.87
CA GLU A 492 1.59 -3.95 -36.02
C GLU A 492 1.41 -3.45 -34.58
N ILE A 493 1.06 -2.17 -34.39
CA ILE A 493 0.76 -1.59 -33.07
C ILE A 493 -0.35 -2.39 -32.39
N ASN A 494 -1.44 -2.69 -33.10
CA ASN A 494 -2.54 -3.48 -32.54
C ASN A 494 -2.12 -4.91 -32.20
N GLN A 495 -1.23 -5.54 -32.98
CA GLN A 495 -0.70 -6.87 -32.67
C GLN A 495 0.19 -6.86 -31.42
N GLU A 496 1.06 -5.86 -31.26
CA GLU A 496 1.90 -5.74 -30.06
C GLU A 496 1.08 -5.40 -28.81
N ALA A 497 0.12 -4.49 -28.93
CA ALA A 497 -0.81 -4.18 -27.86
C ALA A 497 -1.61 -5.42 -27.43
N GLU A 498 -2.05 -6.23 -28.39
CA GLU A 498 -2.76 -7.49 -28.12
C GLU A 498 -1.86 -8.49 -27.39
N LYS A 499 -0.59 -8.67 -27.79
CA LYS A 499 0.38 -9.54 -27.08
C LYS A 499 0.60 -9.15 -25.62
N LYS A 500 0.56 -7.85 -25.31
CA LYS A 500 0.74 -7.32 -23.95
C LYS A 500 -0.56 -7.24 -23.15
N SER A 501 -1.70 -7.51 -23.77
CA SER A 501 -3.00 -7.39 -23.12
C SER A 501 -3.31 -8.60 -22.24
N ILE A 502 -3.75 -8.37 -21.01
CA ILE A 502 -4.27 -9.39 -20.09
C ILE A 502 -5.45 -10.15 -20.72
N PHE A 503 -6.22 -9.51 -21.61
CA PHE A 503 -7.32 -10.18 -22.30
C PHE A 503 -6.86 -11.24 -23.31
N SER A 504 -5.62 -11.18 -23.79
CA SER A 504 -5.08 -12.18 -24.71
C SER A 504 -4.80 -13.52 -24.04
N SER A 505 -4.55 -13.53 -22.72
CA SER A 505 -4.35 -14.78 -21.95
C SER A 505 -5.68 -15.44 -21.59
N ILE A 506 -6.77 -14.67 -21.53
CA ILE A 506 -8.09 -15.15 -21.11
C ILE A 506 -8.93 -15.63 -22.29
N ALA A 507 -8.80 -14.98 -23.45
CA ALA A 507 -9.68 -15.24 -24.57
C ALA A 507 -8.98 -15.15 -25.93
N LYS A 508 -9.25 -16.13 -26.80
CA LYS A 508 -8.68 -16.19 -28.15
C LYS A 508 -9.57 -15.39 -29.10
N LYS A 509 -9.06 -14.28 -29.62
CA LYS A 509 -9.76 -13.45 -30.61
C LYS A 509 -9.57 -14.03 -32.01
N VAL A 510 -10.67 -14.32 -32.69
CA VAL A 510 -10.68 -14.66 -34.12
C VAL A 510 -11.28 -13.48 -34.88
N ARG A 511 -10.46 -12.84 -35.71
CA ARG A 511 -10.89 -11.72 -36.55
C ARG A 511 -11.65 -12.28 -37.75
N ILE A 512 -12.96 -12.00 -37.84
CA ILE A 512 -13.77 -12.40 -38.99
C ILE A 512 -13.50 -11.41 -40.13
N LEU A 513 -13.32 -11.95 -41.34
CA LEU A 513 -12.77 -11.35 -42.57
C LEU A 513 -13.29 -9.96 -43.03
N GLN A 514 -14.29 -9.38 -42.37
CA GLN A 514 -14.78 -8.03 -42.67
C GLN A 514 -14.52 -6.99 -41.56
N GLY A 515 -13.71 -7.31 -40.54
CA GLY A 515 -13.12 -6.32 -39.63
C GLY A 515 -14.07 -5.54 -38.71
N LYS A 516 -15.38 -5.79 -38.77
CA LYS A 516 -16.41 -5.11 -37.95
C LYS A 516 -16.83 -5.88 -36.70
N LYS A 517 -16.51 -7.18 -36.63
CA LYS A 517 -16.91 -8.07 -35.54
C LYS A 517 -15.73 -8.93 -35.10
N VAL A 518 -15.56 -9.09 -33.79
CA VAL A 518 -14.56 -9.98 -33.20
C VAL A 518 -15.32 -11.12 -32.53
N ALA A 519 -15.02 -12.35 -32.93
CA ALA A 519 -15.45 -13.52 -32.19
C ALA A 519 -14.40 -13.82 -31.12
N THR A 520 -14.82 -13.75 -29.86
CA THR A 520 -13.96 -14.05 -28.72
C THR A 520 -14.32 -15.43 -28.21
N ILE A 521 -13.36 -16.36 -28.23
CA ILE A 521 -13.52 -17.72 -27.70
C ILE A 521 -12.94 -17.73 -26.29
N MET A 522 -13.81 -17.92 -25.31
CA MET A 522 -13.43 -18.07 -23.89
C MET A 522 -12.87 -19.48 -23.63
N TYR A 523 -12.17 -19.65 -22.51
CA TYR A 523 -11.56 -20.94 -22.11
C TYR A 523 -12.60 -22.05 -21.88
N ASP A 524 -13.85 -21.68 -21.58
CA ASP A 524 -15.00 -22.59 -21.42
C ASP A 524 -15.64 -23.01 -22.76
N GLY A 525 -15.06 -22.58 -23.89
CA GLY A 525 -15.56 -22.88 -25.24
C GLY A 525 -16.70 -21.97 -25.70
N ARG A 526 -17.16 -21.02 -24.89
CA ARG A 526 -18.22 -20.09 -25.29
C ARG A 526 -17.68 -19.04 -26.26
N THR A 527 -18.41 -18.87 -27.36
CA THR A 527 -18.15 -17.83 -28.37
C THR A 527 -19.01 -16.62 -28.08
N ASN A 528 -18.38 -15.47 -27.83
CA ASN A 528 -19.10 -14.20 -27.74
C ASN A 528 -18.69 -13.31 -28.92
N ILE A 529 -19.67 -12.88 -29.71
CA ILE A 529 -19.46 -11.99 -30.86
C ILE A 529 -19.72 -10.57 -30.38
N THR A 530 -18.65 -9.82 -30.17
CA THR A 530 -18.74 -8.41 -29.81
C THR A 530 -18.55 -7.55 -31.05
N GLU A 531 -19.42 -6.56 -31.21
CA GLU A 531 -19.19 -5.48 -32.16
C GLU A 531 -17.97 -4.68 -31.68
N MET A 532 -17.06 -4.36 -32.60
CA MET A 532 -15.90 -3.54 -32.25
C MET A 532 -16.38 -2.12 -31.93
N GLY A 533 -16.44 -1.79 -30.64
CA GLY A 533 -16.52 -0.39 -30.21
C GLY A 533 -15.24 0.33 -30.65
N ASN A 534 -15.39 1.43 -31.40
CA ASN A 534 -14.28 2.30 -31.73
C ASN A 534 -13.95 3.16 -30.49
N ILE A 535 -13.03 2.67 -29.65
CA ILE A 535 -12.32 3.52 -28.71
C ILE A 535 -11.11 4.07 -29.47
N SER A 536 -11.28 5.21 -30.14
CA SER A 536 -10.17 5.92 -30.78
C SER A 536 -9.60 6.95 -29.81
N TYR A 537 -8.40 6.69 -29.32
CA TYR A 537 -7.60 7.69 -28.59
C TYR A 537 -6.58 8.28 -29.55
N SER A 538 -6.62 9.60 -29.75
CA SER A 538 -5.65 10.32 -30.59
C SER A 538 -4.65 11.05 -29.71
N ILE A 539 -3.36 10.73 -29.87
CA ILE A 539 -2.26 11.43 -29.21
C ILE A 539 -1.53 12.25 -30.28
N GLU A 540 -1.18 13.49 -29.95
CA GLU A 540 -0.27 14.28 -30.79
C GLU A 540 1.16 13.77 -30.60
N LEU A 541 1.77 13.29 -31.68
CA LEU A 541 3.19 12.95 -31.70
C LEU A 541 4.03 14.22 -31.93
N PRO A 542 5.25 14.29 -31.36
CA PRO A 542 6.17 15.41 -31.61
C PRO A 542 6.42 15.59 -33.10
N ARG A 543 6.42 16.84 -33.58
CA ARG A 543 6.68 17.14 -35.00
C ARG A 543 8.03 16.62 -35.47
N SER A 544 9.08 16.75 -34.65
CA SER A 544 10.41 16.22 -34.96
C SER A 544 10.37 14.72 -35.22
N GLU A 545 9.66 13.94 -34.39
CA GLU A 545 9.53 12.49 -34.59
C GLU A 545 8.72 12.13 -35.83
N ARG A 546 7.74 12.94 -36.20
CA ARG A 546 6.96 12.73 -37.44
C ARG A 546 7.78 13.01 -38.69
N ALA A 547 8.68 13.98 -38.65
CA ALA A 547 9.49 14.39 -39.79
C ALA A 547 10.78 13.56 -39.92
N ASP A 548 11.52 13.40 -38.82
CA ASP A 548 12.76 12.62 -38.71
C ASP A 548 12.86 11.98 -37.31
N PRO A 549 12.42 10.71 -37.15
CA PRO A 549 12.47 10.00 -35.88
C PRO A 549 13.87 9.93 -35.27
N VAL A 550 14.90 9.79 -36.12
CA VAL A 550 16.29 9.66 -35.65
C VAL A 550 16.83 11.02 -35.23
N GLY A 551 16.59 12.05 -36.03
CA GLY A 551 16.94 13.43 -35.71
C GLY A 551 16.30 13.92 -34.41
N GLY A 552 15.00 13.66 -34.23
CA GLY A 552 14.28 14.00 -32.99
C GLY A 552 14.85 13.27 -31.77
N LEU A 553 15.19 11.99 -31.90
CA LEU A 553 15.85 11.24 -30.84
C LEU A 553 17.23 11.80 -30.49
N ILE A 554 18.06 12.12 -31.50
CA ILE A 554 19.40 12.70 -31.31
C ILE A 554 19.30 14.06 -30.61
N GLN A 555 18.36 14.91 -31.02
CA GLN A 555 18.13 16.20 -30.39
C GLN A 555 17.81 16.03 -28.90
N ARG A 556 16.93 15.11 -28.52
CA ARG A 556 16.62 14.85 -27.10
C ARG A 556 17.80 14.30 -26.32
N ILE A 557 18.57 13.39 -26.90
CA ILE A 557 19.80 12.89 -26.27
C ILE A 557 20.79 14.05 -26.07
N SER A 558 20.85 15.00 -27.00
CA SER A 558 21.73 16.18 -26.87
C SER A 558 21.34 17.07 -25.68
N TRP A 559 20.03 17.22 -25.40
CA TRP A 559 19.55 17.93 -24.21
C TRP A 559 20.06 17.27 -22.92
N LEU A 560 20.04 15.94 -22.85
CA LEU A 560 20.54 15.20 -21.70
C LEU A 560 22.06 15.34 -21.55
N ARG A 561 22.81 15.17 -22.65
CA ARG A 561 24.28 15.28 -22.67
C ARG A 561 24.79 16.68 -22.33
N GLY A 562 24.04 17.73 -22.67
CA GLY A 562 24.38 19.11 -22.31
C GLY A 562 24.21 19.45 -20.83
N THR A 563 23.86 18.48 -19.99
CA THR A 563 23.57 18.62 -18.55
C THR A 563 24.28 17.60 -17.64
N GLU A 564 25.06 16.69 -18.22
CA GLU A 564 26.00 15.76 -17.54
C GLU A 564 27.35 16.42 -17.29
#